data_AF-A0AAJ3HG40-F1
#
_entry.id   AF-A0AAJ3HG40-F1
#
_cell.length_a   1.000
_cell.length_b   1.000
_cell.length_c   1.000
_cell.angle_alpha   90.00
_cell.angle_beta   90.00
_cell.angle_gamma   90.00
#
_symmetry.space_group_name_H-M   'P 1'
#
loop_
_entity.id
_entity.type
_entity.pdbx_description
1 polymer ?
#
loop_
_entity_poly.entity_id
_entity_poly.type
_entity_poly.pdbx_seq_one_letter_code
_entity_poly.pdbx_strand_id
1 'polypeptide(L)'
;MKIAKIMVLWLALAGSAFAAGLDASDAGEYVLLDKDQRPTQMQMRYYQRGAQWMMDGKNGNSPWSPVCQGTGECRLQTSSTQKIHEWKTLLPSELRAMPMACIHNQAFAFCRMSKPDNPNMRLYWWFAWQNGRTYALGLNRLR
;
A
#
# COMPACT_ATOMS: atom_id res chain seq x y z
N MET A 1 -17.19 -55.32 22.12
CA MET A 1 -16.70 -54.02 22.62
C MET A 1 -15.30 -53.75 22.05
N LYS A 2 -15.16 -52.84 21.10
CA LYS A 2 -13.86 -52.29 20.66
C LYS A 2 -14.05 -50.79 20.46
N ILE A 3 -13.50 -50.00 21.38
CA ILE A 3 -13.60 -48.55 21.41
C ILE A 3 -12.67 -48.02 20.31
N ALA A 4 -13.24 -47.50 19.22
CA ALA A 4 -12.47 -46.82 18.18
C ALA A 4 -11.98 -45.47 18.72
N LYS A 5 -10.65 -45.34 18.87
CA LYS A 5 -10.00 -44.07 19.22
C LYS A 5 -10.17 -43.10 18.05
N ILE A 6 -11.00 -42.08 18.24
CA ILE A 6 -11.09 -40.93 17.33
C ILE A 6 -9.84 -40.07 17.59
N MET A 7 -8.85 -40.17 16.72
CA MET A 7 -7.78 -39.18 16.64
C MET A 7 -8.33 -37.95 15.91
N VAL A 8 -8.62 -36.90 16.66
CA VAL A 8 -8.88 -35.57 16.10
C VAL A 8 -7.52 -34.98 15.71
N LEU A 9 -7.21 -35.02 14.41
CA LEU A 9 -6.06 -34.35 13.84
C LEU A 9 -6.38 -32.85 13.75
N TRP A 10 -5.91 -32.06 14.71
CA TRP A 10 -5.92 -30.61 14.61
C TRP A 10 -4.94 -30.21 13.49
N LEU A 11 -5.45 -29.99 12.28
CA LEU A 11 -4.70 -29.22 11.28
C LEU A 11 -4.51 -27.82 11.87
N ALA A 12 -3.31 -27.56 12.38
CA ALA A 12 -2.85 -26.22 12.63
C ALA A 12 -2.93 -25.45 11.31
N LEU A 13 -3.95 -24.61 11.15
CA LEU A 13 -3.87 -23.47 10.26
C LEU A 13 -2.77 -22.57 10.84
N ALA A 14 -1.53 -22.87 10.50
CA ALA A 14 -0.48 -21.88 10.42
C ALA A 14 -0.90 -20.95 9.28
N GLY A 15 -1.86 -20.06 9.56
CA GLY A 15 -2.11 -18.91 8.72
C GLY A 15 -0.81 -18.15 8.71
N SER A 16 -0.07 -18.26 7.61
CA SER A 16 1.07 -17.41 7.34
C SER A 16 0.60 -16.00 7.64
N ALA A 17 1.17 -15.36 8.66
CA ALA A 17 1.01 -13.94 8.88
C ALA A 17 1.73 -13.25 7.72
N PHE A 18 1.15 -13.34 6.51
CA PHE A 18 1.43 -12.43 5.44
C PHE A 18 1.25 -11.06 6.07
N ALA A 19 2.32 -10.27 6.10
CA ALA A 19 2.24 -8.87 6.49
C ALA A 19 0.98 -8.31 5.82
N ALA A 20 -0.04 -8.01 6.64
CA ALA A 20 -1.39 -7.77 6.13
C ALA A 20 -1.26 -6.73 5.01
N GLY A 21 -1.72 -7.09 3.81
CA GLY A 21 -1.63 -6.23 2.64
C GLY A 21 -2.33 -4.89 2.88
N LEU A 22 -2.40 -4.05 1.85
CA LEU A 22 -3.34 -2.94 1.94
C LEU A 22 -4.76 -3.51 2.07
N ASP A 23 -5.55 -2.90 2.93
CA ASP A 23 -6.93 -3.30 3.21
C ASP A 23 -7.91 -2.15 3.02
N ALA A 24 -9.21 -2.39 3.21
CA ALA A 24 -10.24 -1.40 2.97
C ALA A 24 -10.07 -0.10 3.79
N SER A 25 -9.38 -0.14 4.92
CA SER A 25 -9.10 1.05 5.73
C SER A 25 -7.98 1.93 5.15
N ASP A 26 -7.25 1.44 4.15
CA ASP A 26 -6.29 2.20 3.35
C ASP A 26 -6.93 2.85 2.11
N ALA A 27 -8.25 2.71 1.92
CA ALA A 27 -8.99 3.50 0.94
C ALA A 27 -9.18 4.93 1.47
N GLY A 28 -9.08 5.92 0.61
CA GLY A 28 -9.17 7.31 1.04
C GLY A 28 -8.66 8.32 0.01
N GLU A 29 -8.73 9.58 0.40
CA GLU A 29 -8.16 10.70 -0.34
C GLU A 29 -6.83 11.09 0.30
N TYR A 30 -5.81 11.32 -0.52
CA TYR A 30 -4.45 11.60 -0.09
C TYR A 30 -3.93 12.83 -0.83
N VAL A 31 -3.14 13.65 -0.15
CA VAL A 31 -2.36 14.72 -0.76
C VAL A 31 -0.90 14.29 -0.86
N LEU A 32 -0.31 14.52 -2.04
CA LEU A 32 1.10 14.27 -2.29
C LEU A 32 1.94 15.37 -1.64
N LEU A 33 3.01 14.97 -0.95
CA LEU A 33 3.94 15.90 -0.33
C LEU A 33 5.14 16.16 -1.25
N ASP A 34 5.66 17.38 -1.21
CA ASP A 34 6.92 17.75 -1.87
C ASP A 34 8.14 17.20 -1.10
N LYS A 35 9.34 17.46 -1.62
CA LYS A 35 10.61 17.06 -0.98
C LYS A 35 10.81 17.66 0.42
N ASP A 36 10.13 18.75 0.74
CA ASP A 36 10.19 19.45 2.02
C ASP A 36 9.01 19.06 2.94
N GLN A 37 8.30 17.97 2.60
CA GLN A 37 7.14 17.44 3.33
C GLN A 37 5.94 18.39 3.38
N ARG A 38 5.82 19.32 2.42
CA ARG A 38 4.67 20.23 2.33
C ARG A 38 3.61 19.68 1.36
N PRO A 39 2.32 19.83 1.66
CA PRO A 39 1.26 19.43 0.73
C PRO A 39 1.36 20.15 -0.62
N THR A 40 1.29 19.37 -1.69
CA THR A 40 1.16 19.89 -3.06
C THR A 40 -0.32 20.06 -3.45
N GLN A 41 -0.57 20.52 -4.67
CA GLN A 41 -1.92 20.51 -5.25
C GLN A 41 -2.36 19.13 -5.75
N MET A 42 -1.44 18.17 -5.87
CA MET A 42 -1.73 16.84 -6.38
C MET A 42 -2.43 16.00 -5.30
N GLN A 43 -3.62 15.50 -5.63
CA GLN A 43 -4.38 14.61 -4.76
C GLN A 43 -4.70 13.31 -5.49
N MET A 44 -4.78 12.24 -4.71
CA MET A 44 -5.02 10.89 -5.16
C MET A 44 -6.16 10.29 -4.35
N ARG A 45 -7.00 9.48 -4.99
CA ARG A 45 -8.06 8.75 -4.31
C ARG A 45 -7.91 7.27 -4.60
N TYR A 46 -7.68 6.48 -3.57
CA TYR A 46 -7.61 5.02 -3.65
C TYR A 46 -8.90 4.40 -3.12
N TYR A 47 -9.44 3.44 -3.85
CA TYR A 47 -10.66 2.72 -3.49
C TYR A 47 -10.65 1.32 -4.12
N GLN A 48 -11.50 0.43 -3.63
CA GLN A 48 -11.63 -0.92 -4.15
C GLN A 48 -12.92 -1.08 -4.97
N ARG A 49 -12.83 -1.83 -6.08
CA ARG A 49 -13.99 -2.41 -6.76
C ARG A 49 -13.83 -3.93 -6.73
N GLY A 50 -14.59 -4.59 -5.86
CA GLY A 50 -14.30 -5.98 -5.48
C GLY A 50 -12.92 -6.06 -4.80
N ALA A 51 -12.08 -7.01 -5.21
CA ALA A 51 -10.71 -7.15 -4.69
C ALA A 51 -9.68 -6.24 -5.37
N GLN A 52 -10.06 -5.51 -6.43
CA GLN A 52 -9.13 -4.72 -7.23
C GLN A 52 -9.06 -3.27 -6.72
N TRP A 53 -7.84 -2.80 -6.47
CA TRP A 53 -7.57 -1.39 -6.19
C TRP A 53 -7.66 -0.53 -7.44
N MET A 54 -8.29 0.62 -7.29
CA MET A 54 -8.46 1.68 -8.27
C MET A 54 -7.81 2.96 -7.76
N MET A 55 -7.49 3.86 -8.69
CA MET A 55 -6.94 5.17 -8.37
C MET A 55 -7.56 6.24 -9.26
N ASP A 56 -8.03 7.31 -8.65
CA ASP A 56 -8.30 8.58 -9.32
C ASP A 56 -7.27 9.62 -8.88
N GLY A 57 -7.11 10.67 -9.67
CA GLY A 57 -6.23 11.79 -9.38
C GLY A 57 -6.88 13.12 -9.72
N LYS A 58 -6.40 14.18 -9.10
CA LYS A 58 -6.69 15.57 -9.49
C LYS A 58 -5.53 16.49 -9.14
N ASN A 59 -5.52 17.66 -9.77
CA ASN A 59 -4.61 18.76 -9.46
C ASN A 59 -5.41 19.99 -9.04
N GLY A 60 -5.21 20.45 -7.80
CA GLY A 60 -5.91 21.58 -7.22
C GLY A 60 -7.42 21.36 -7.19
N ASN A 61 -8.17 22.32 -7.76
CA ASN A 61 -9.63 22.31 -7.82
C ASN A 61 -10.19 21.56 -9.04
N SER A 62 -9.34 20.89 -9.82
CA SER A 62 -9.80 20.11 -10.97
C SER A 62 -10.71 18.95 -10.53
N PRO A 63 -11.69 18.54 -11.36
CA PRO A 63 -12.47 17.34 -11.09
C PRO A 63 -11.59 16.09 -10.93
N TRP A 64 -12.03 15.15 -10.11
CA TRP A 64 -11.42 13.82 -10.02
C TRP A 64 -11.48 13.12 -11.38
N SER A 65 -10.34 12.61 -11.83
CA SER A 65 -10.22 11.87 -13.08
C SER A 65 -9.62 10.48 -12.85
N PRO A 66 -10.06 9.44 -13.57
CA PRO A 66 -9.48 8.11 -13.50
C PRO A 66 -7.98 8.11 -13.82
N VAL A 67 -7.17 7.44 -12.99
CA VAL A 67 -5.73 7.21 -13.25
C VAL A 67 -5.46 5.72 -13.45
N CYS A 68 -6.01 4.88 -12.60
CA CYS A 68 -5.95 3.42 -12.71
C CYS A 68 -7.33 2.82 -12.50
N GLN A 69 -7.80 2.05 -13.48
CA GLN A 69 -9.10 1.36 -13.43
C GLN A 69 -8.94 -0.17 -13.39
N GLY A 70 -7.78 -0.65 -12.89
CA GLY A 70 -7.61 -2.05 -12.47
C GLY A 70 -7.36 -3.06 -13.61
N THR A 71 -7.07 -2.60 -14.81
CA THR A 71 -6.85 -3.44 -16.01
C THR A 71 -5.55 -3.09 -16.74
N GLY A 72 -5.04 -4.02 -17.54
CA GLY A 72 -3.82 -3.82 -18.33
C GLY A 72 -2.63 -3.37 -17.49
N GLU A 73 -1.81 -2.48 -18.07
CA GLU A 73 -0.60 -1.94 -17.46
C GLU A 73 -0.85 -1.08 -16.21
N CYS A 74 -2.06 -0.53 -16.06
CA CYS A 74 -2.38 0.27 -14.89
C CYS A 74 -2.72 -0.61 -13.68
N ARG A 75 -3.08 -1.88 -13.86
CA ARG A 75 -3.59 -2.77 -12.80
C ARG A 75 -2.65 -2.80 -11.59
N LEU A 76 -3.17 -2.36 -10.44
CA LEU A 76 -2.46 -2.37 -9.18
C LEU A 76 -2.46 -3.77 -8.58
N GLN A 77 -1.28 -4.27 -8.22
CA GLN A 77 -1.05 -5.59 -7.64
C GLN A 77 -0.32 -5.47 -6.31
N THR A 78 -0.59 -6.37 -5.38
CA THR A 78 0.19 -6.47 -4.14
C THR A 78 1.66 -6.68 -4.46
N SER A 79 2.52 -5.89 -3.80
CA SER A 79 3.95 -5.90 -4.04
C SER A 79 4.62 -7.07 -3.31
N SER A 80 5.62 -7.68 -3.95
CA SER A 80 6.43 -8.70 -3.30
C SER A 80 7.30 -8.10 -2.20
N THR A 81 7.71 -8.93 -1.24
CA THR A 81 8.63 -8.51 -0.16
C THR A 81 9.94 -7.94 -0.70
N GLN A 82 10.44 -8.47 -1.82
CA GLN A 82 11.66 -7.97 -2.47
C GLN A 82 11.48 -6.52 -2.94
N LYS A 83 10.41 -6.22 -3.69
CA LYS A 83 10.13 -4.84 -4.15
C LYS A 83 9.95 -3.88 -2.99
N ILE A 84 9.24 -4.31 -1.94
CA ILE A 84 9.06 -3.52 -0.72
C ILE A 84 10.43 -3.23 -0.07
N HIS A 85 11.33 -4.21 -0.02
CA HIS A 85 12.67 -4.01 0.51
C HIS A 85 13.47 -2.97 -0.29
N GLU A 86 13.44 -3.05 -1.62
CA GLU A 86 14.08 -2.08 -2.52
C GLU A 86 13.58 -0.65 -2.24
N TRP A 87 12.27 -0.43 -2.15
CA TRP A 87 11.72 0.90 -1.90
C TRP A 87 12.01 1.42 -0.50
N LYS A 88 12.04 0.55 0.51
CA LYS A 88 12.44 0.94 1.88
C LYS A 88 13.85 1.52 1.93
N THR A 89 14.77 1.09 1.07
CA THR A 89 16.13 1.65 1.03
C THR A 89 16.17 3.14 0.67
N LEU A 90 15.12 3.65 0.01
CA LEU A 90 14.95 5.05 -0.38
C LEU A 90 14.42 5.93 0.77
N LEU A 91 13.95 5.32 1.86
CA LEU A 91 13.37 6.03 3.00
C LEU A 91 14.40 6.36 4.08
N PRO A 92 14.10 7.36 4.96
CA PRO A 92 14.87 7.60 6.18
C PRO A 92 15.09 6.32 6.99
N SER A 93 16.24 6.23 7.64
CA SER A 93 16.71 4.99 8.28
C SER A 93 15.75 4.49 9.36
N GLU A 94 15.08 5.42 10.04
CA GLU A 94 14.15 5.23 11.14
C GLU A 94 12.87 4.54 10.67
N LEU A 95 12.50 4.72 9.39
CA LEU A 95 11.30 4.14 8.81
C LEU A 95 11.54 2.72 8.28
N ARG A 96 12.78 2.34 7.94
CA ARG A 96 13.07 1.09 7.21
C ARG A 96 12.62 -0.17 7.96
N ALA A 97 12.70 -0.15 9.29
CA ALA A 97 12.27 -1.24 10.15
C ALA A 97 10.74 -1.39 10.26
N MET A 98 9.95 -0.34 9.96
CA MET A 98 8.50 -0.41 10.11
C MET A 98 7.89 -1.37 9.09
N PRO A 99 6.89 -2.19 9.47
CA PRO A 99 6.09 -2.96 8.53
C PRO A 99 5.55 -2.08 7.41
N MET A 100 5.68 -2.54 6.16
CA MET A 100 5.19 -1.83 4.98
C MET A 100 4.39 -2.80 4.12
N ALA A 101 3.24 -2.35 3.64
CA ALA A 101 2.43 -3.03 2.64
C ALA A 101 2.23 -2.10 1.46
N CYS A 102 2.31 -2.62 0.24
CA CYS A 102 2.23 -1.81 -0.96
C CYS A 102 1.43 -2.49 -2.06
N ILE A 103 0.78 -1.67 -2.87
CA ILE A 103 0.30 -2.05 -4.21
C ILE A 103 1.09 -1.27 -5.25
N HIS A 104 1.31 -1.85 -6.43
CA HIS A 104 2.05 -1.20 -7.50
C HIS A 104 1.59 -1.63 -8.89
N ASN A 105 1.93 -0.84 -9.89
CA ASN A 105 1.86 -1.20 -11.31
C ASN A 105 3.22 -0.95 -11.97
N GLN A 106 3.28 -0.62 -13.26
CA GLN A 106 4.54 -0.31 -13.95
C GLN A 106 5.05 1.13 -13.77
N ALA A 107 4.21 2.04 -13.23
CA ALA A 107 4.49 3.48 -13.16
C ALA A 107 4.67 4.00 -11.72
N PHE A 108 4.01 3.39 -10.73
CA PHE A 108 4.20 3.74 -9.33
C PHE A 108 3.86 2.63 -8.33
N ALA A 109 4.16 2.88 -7.06
CA ALA A 109 3.65 2.14 -5.90
C ALA A 109 2.97 3.07 -4.87
N PHE A 110 1.88 2.59 -4.26
CA PHE A 110 1.24 3.18 -3.08
C PHE A 110 1.46 2.26 -1.88
N CYS A 111 1.98 2.83 -0.79
CA CYS A 111 2.43 2.06 0.36
C CYS A 111 1.89 2.64 1.68
N ARG A 112 1.50 1.75 2.58
CA ARG A 112 1.23 2.03 4.00
C ARG A 112 2.40 1.50 4.82
N MET A 113 2.88 2.31 5.76
CA MET A 113 3.73 1.87 6.85
C MET A 113 2.95 1.96 8.16
N SER A 114 3.05 0.92 8.98
CA SER A 114 2.34 0.84 10.27
C SER A 114 3.34 0.86 11.40
N LYS A 115 3.10 1.71 12.41
CA LYS A 115 3.95 1.73 13.60
C LYS A 115 3.80 0.40 14.36
N PRO A 116 4.89 -0.31 14.71
CA PRO A 116 4.78 -1.64 15.34
C PRO A 116 4.00 -1.65 16.66
N ASP A 117 4.13 -0.60 17.46
CA ASP A 117 3.50 -0.41 18.78
C ASP A 117 2.10 0.22 18.68
N ASN A 118 1.74 0.83 17.55
CA ASN A 118 0.42 1.38 17.31
C ASN A 118 0.05 1.28 15.81
N PRO A 119 -0.53 0.14 15.36
CA PRO A 119 -0.86 -0.08 13.95
C PRO A 119 -1.88 0.91 13.35
N ASN A 120 -2.60 1.66 14.20
CA ASN A 120 -3.50 2.73 13.77
C ASN A 120 -2.73 4.01 13.40
N MET A 121 -1.50 4.17 13.88
CA MET A 121 -0.57 5.19 13.39
C MET A 121 0.05 4.71 12.08
N ARG A 122 -0.44 5.28 10.98
CA ARG A 122 -0.04 4.93 9.62
C ARG A 122 0.65 6.10 8.93
N LEU A 123 1.72 5.79 8.22
CA LEU A 123 2.37 6.68 7.28
C LEU A 123 2.12 6.17 5.87
N TYR A 124 1.97 7.06 4.91
CA TYR A 124 1.72 6.68 3.53
C TYR A 124 2.81 7.25 2.62
N TRP A 125 3.22 6.44 1.65
CA TRP A 125 4.28 6.77 0.71
C TRP A 125 3.85 6.43 -0.72
N TRP A 126 4.28 7.26 -1.65
CA TRP A 126 4.13 7.06 -3.08
C TRP A 126 5.50 6.99 -3.73
N PHE A 127 5.77 5.87 -4.41
CA PHE A 127 7.03 5.68 -5.13
C PHE A 127 6.75 5.83 -6.61
N ALA A 128 7.33 6.84 -7.24
CA ALA A 128 7.14 7.16 -8.66
C ALA A 128 8.33 6.71 -9.49
N TRP A 129 8.09 6.10 -10.66
CA TRP A 129 9.15 5.83 -11.63
C TRP A 129 9.11 6.85 -12.76
N GLN A 130 10.22 7.55 -12.97
CA GLN A 130 10.37 8.49 -14.06
C GLN A 130 11.82 8.53 -14.53
N ASN A 131 12.04 8.41 -15.84
CA ASN A 131 13.36 8.48 -16.47
C ASN A 131 14.41 7.55 -15.83
N GLY A 132 14.01 6.31 -15.51
CA GLY A 132 14.88 5.32 -14.87
C GLY A 132 15.22 5.60 -13.39
N ARG A 133 14.59 6.61 -12.77
CA ARG A 133 14.76 6.94 -11.35
C ARG A 133 13.49 6.65 -10.57
N THR A 134 13.67 6.26 -9.31
CA THR A 134 12.57 6.10 -8.34
C THR A 134 12.56 7.29 -7.40
N TYR A 135 11.40 7.93 -7.24
CA TYR A 135 11.19 9.04 -6.31
C TYR A 135 10.30 8.59 -5.17
N ALA A 136 10.74 8.76 -3.93
CA ALA A 136 9.95 8.48 -2.73
C ALA A 136 9.29 9.78 -2.25
N LEU A 137 7.96 9.82 -2.26
CA LEU A 137 7.16 11.00 -1.91
C LEU A 137 6.20 10.65 -0.78
N GLY A 138 6.13 11.51 0.24
CA GLY A 138 5.19 11.32 1.33
C GLY A 138 3.75 11.55 0.90
N LEU A 139 2.81 10.93 1.59
CA LEU A 139 1.37 11.17 1.44
C LEU A 139 0.75 11.48 2.80
N ASN A 140 -0.07 12.52 2.85
CA ASN A 140 -0.97 12.75 3.98
C ASN A 140 -2.38 12.34 3.61
N ARG A 141 -3.02 11.54 4.46
CA ARG A 141 -4.44 11.21 4.30
C ARG A 141 -5.31 12.43 4.65
N LEU A 142 -6.27 12.71 3.80
CA LEU A 142 -7.24 13.79 3.98
C LEU A 142 -8.56 13.25 4.56
N ARG A 143 -9.00 12.09 4.09
CA ARG A 143 -10.27 11.43 4.42
C ARG A 143 -10.13 9.91 4.38
#